data_AF-A0A1G8ETQ9-F1
#
_entry.id   AF-A0A1G8ETQ9-F1
#
_cell.length_a   1.000
_cell.length_b   1.000
_cell.length_c   1.000
_cell.angle_alpha   90.00
_cell.angle_beta   90.00
_cell.angle_gamma   90.00
#
_symmetry.space_group_name_H-M   'P 1'
#
loop_
_entity.id
_entity.type
_entity.pdbx_description
1 polymer ?
#
loop_
_entity_poly.entity_id
_entity_poly.type
_entity_poly.pdbx_seq_one_letter_code
_entity_poly.pdbx_strand_id
1 'polypeptide(L)'
;MAKKMKRSCSFPMCPNTTTDRYCEEHRKKARRLYDKDRGSASQRGYDARWRKARQMYLVRNPLCRECQKEGKTVAADVVDHIAPHKGN
;
A
#
# COMPACT_ATOMS: atom_id res chain seq x y z
N MET A 1 -8.65 -27.01 -3.67
CA MET A 1 -7.50 -26.08 -3.59
C MET A 1 -6.31 -26.85 -3.05
N ALA A 2 -5.14 -26.82 -3.71
CA ALA A 2 -3.95 -27.53 -3.24
C ALA A 2 -3.39 -26.88 -1.95
N LYS A 3 -3.07 -27.70 -0.93
CA LYS A 3 -2.50 -27.23 0.34
C LYS A 3 -1.02 -26.86 0.12
N LYS A 4 -0.64 -25.66 0.52
CA LYS A 4 0.76 -25.21 0.41
C LYS A 4 1.67 -26.02 1.34
N MET A 5 2.80 -26.46 0.80
CA MET A 5 3.86 -27.11 1.59
C MET A 5 4.48 -26.10 2.56
N LYS A 6 4.79 -26.54 3.79
CA LYS A 6 5.50 -25.72 4.76
C LYS A 6 6.97 -25.59 4.34
N ARG A 7 7.53 -24.41 4.51
CA ARG A 7 8.94 -24.07 4.26
C ARG A 7 9.54 -23.38 5.49
N SER A 8 10.86 -23.25 5.56
CA SER A 8 11.51 -22.50 6.64
C SER A 8 11.11 -21.01 6.59
N CYS A 9 11.02 -20.40 7.77
CA CYS A 9 10.88 -18.95 7.91
C CYS A 9 12.11 -18.25 7.32
N SER A 10 11.91 -17.22 6.49
CA SER A 10 13.03 -16.45 5.90
C SER A 10 13.69 -15.46 6.86
N PHE A 11 13.28 -15.41 8.14
CA PHE A 11 13.92 -14.54 9.13
C PHE A 11 15.26 -15.15 9.57
N PRO A 12 16.35 -14.36 9.68
CA PRO A 12 17.67 -14.89 10.01
C PRO A 12 17.65 -15.78 11.26
N MET A 13 18.19 -17.00 11.12
CA MET A 13 18.32 -18.01 12.18
C MET A 13 17.01 -18.44 12.86
N CYS A 14 15.85 -18.27 12.20
CA CYS A 14 14.58 -18.74 12.75
C CYS A 14 14.36 -20.24 12.44
N PRO A 15 14.17 -21.10 13.45
CA PRO A 15 13.96 -22.54 13.24
C PRO A 15 12.52 -22.90 12.80
N ASN A 16 11.59 -21.94 12.85
CA ASN A 16 10.17 -22.21 12.62
C ASN A 16 9.87 -22.42 11.12
N THR A 17 8.90 -23.29 10.84
CA THR A 17 8.33 -23.48 9.50
C THR A 17 7.02 -22.70 9.32
N THR A 18 6.73 -22.27 8.11
CA THR A 18 5.54 -21.48 7.75
C THR A 18 5.08 -21.83 6.33
N THR A 19 3.82 -21.56 6.02
CA THR A 19 3.30 -21.59 4.63
C THR A 19 3.61 -20.30 3.87
N ASP A 20 4.00 -19.26 4.59
CA ASP A 20 4.24 -17.91 4.08
C ASP A 20 5.75 -17.61 4.03
N ARG A 21 6.13 -16.33 3.92
CA ARG A 21 7.54 -15.91 3.96
C ARG A 21 8.12 -15.91 5.38
N TYR A 22 7.30 -15.57 6.37
CA TYR A 22 7.69 -15.50 7.78
C TYR A 22 6.70 -16.29 8.63
N CYS A 23 7.15 -16.82 9.77
CA CYS A 23 6.25 -17.37 10.78
C CYS A 23 5.44 -16.24 11.45
N GLU A 24 4.40 -16.60 12.20
CA GLU A 24 3.53 -15.63 12.89
C GLU A 24 4.30 -14.62 13.76
N GLU A 25 5.32 -15.10 14.48
CA GLU A 25 6.18 -14.25 15.31
C GLU A 25 6.95 -13.20 14.49
N HIS A 26 7.47 -13.61 13.34
CA HIS A 26 8.31 -12.75 12.51
C HIS A 26 7.53 -11.89 11.52
N ARG A 27 6.26 -12.19 11.27
CA ARG A 27 5.41 -11.40 10.36
C ARG A 27 5.30 -9.94 10.81
N LYS A 28 5.04 -9.72 12.11
CA LYS A 28 4.95 -8.36 12.69
C LYS A 28 6.30 -7.65 12.72
N LYS A 29 7.38 -8.35 13.08
CA LYS A 29 8.75 -7.80 13.11
C LYS A 29 9.21 -7.36 11.72
N ALA A 30 9.05 -8.23 10.72
CA ALA A 30 9.39 -7.93 9.34
C ALA A 30 8.57 -6.74 8.81
N ARG A 31 7.28 -6.67 9.14
CA ARG A 31 6.43 -5.53 8.77
C ARG A 31 6.92 -4.22 9.41
N ARG A 32 7.25 -4.24 10.70
CA ARG A 32 7.77 -3.06 11.41
C ARG A 32 9.09 -2.57 10.84
N LEU A 33 10.01 -3.48 10.49
CA LEU A 33 11.29 -3.12 9.86
C LEU A 33 11.05 -2.45 8.50
N TYR A 34 10.22 -3.05 7.66
CA TYR A 34 9.84 -2.48 6.36
C TYR A 34 9.16 -1.10 6.49
N ASP A 35 8.22 -0.96 7.42
CA ASP A 35 7.51 0.30 7.64
C ASP A 35 8.44 1.39 8.20
N LYS A 36 9.48 1.01 8.97
CA LYS A 36 10.53 1.92 9.45
C LYS A 36 11.35 2.48 8.28
N ASP A 37 11.80 1.63 7.35
CA ASP A 37 12.60 2.04 6.19
C ASP A 37 11.77 2.85 5.18
N ARG A 38 10.49 2.48 5.01
CA ARG A 38 9.56 3.18 4.11
C ARG A 38 9.16 4.56 4.62
N GLY A 39 9.13 4.75 5.94
CA GLY A 39 8.58 5.93 6.60
C GLY A 39 7.04 5.93 6.65
N SER A 40 6.51 6.72 7.58
CA SER A 40 5.07 6.87 7.78
C SER A 40 4.36 7.50 6.57
N ALA A 41 3.03 7.37 6.53
CA ALA A 41 2.22 8.00 5.48
C ALA A 41 2.47 9.52 5.41
N SER A 42 2.53 10.19 6.55
CA SER A 42 2.77 11.64 6.63
C SER A 42 4.17 12.03 6.17
N GLN A 43 5.21 11.26 6.53
CA GLN A 43 6.57 11.49 6.01
C GLN A 43 6.67 11.32 4.49
N ARG A 44 5.77 10.54 3.89
CA ARG A 44 5.68 10.34 2.44
C ARG A 44 4.76 11.36 1.74
N GLY A 45 4.32 12.41 2.44
CA GLY A 45 3.46 13.47 1.88
C GLY A 45 1.96 13.21 1.98
N TYR A 46 1.53 12.09 2.57
CA TYR A 46 0.11 11.79 2.83
C TYR A 46 -0.33 12.29 4.21
N ASP A 47 -0.04 13.56 4.51
CA ASP A 47 -0.32 14.20 5.79
C ASP A 47 -1.79 14.68 5.90
N ALA A 48 -2.09 15.47 6.95
CA ALA A 48 -3.43 16.04 7.13
C ALA A 48 -3.81 17.04 6.01
N ARG A 49 -2.84 17.79 5.46
CA ARG A 49 -3.06 18.73 4.36
C ARG A 49 -3.45 17.96 3.09
N TRP A 50 -2.74 16.88 2.79
CA TRP A 50 -3.08 15.98 1.69
C TRP A 50 -4.47 15.39 1.84
N ARG A 51 -4.84 14.89 3.03
CA ARG A 51 -6.18 14.34 3.26
C ARG A 51 -7.29 15.36 2.97
N LYS A 52 -7.11 16.62 3.39
CA LYS A 52 -8.04 17.71 3.09
C LYS A 52 -8.10 18.02 1.60
N ALA A 53 -6.94 18.15 0.94
CA ALA A 53 -6.86 18.38 -0.49
C ALA A 53 -7.53 17.25 -1.30
N ARG A 54 -7.29 16.00 -0.94
CA ARG A 54 -7.92 14.81 -1.54
C ARG A 54 -9.44 14.87 -1.46
N GLN A 55 -9.99 15.19 -0.29
CA GLN A 55 -11.44 15.29 -0.12
C GLN A 55 -12.04 16.37 -1.03
N MET A 56 -11.45 17.57 -1.04
CA MET A 56 -11.91 18.65 -1.93
C MET A 56 -11.78 18.28 -3.41
N TYR A 57 -10.73 17.57 -3.78
CA TYR A 57 -10.53 17.12 -5.15
C TYR A 57 -11.60 16.13 -5.60
N LEU A 58 -11.96 15.13 -4.78
CA LEU A 58 -13.01 14.16 -5.09
C LEU A 58 -14.40 14.81 -5.19
N VAL A 59 -14.68 15.82 -4.36
CA VAL A 59 -15.94 16.58 -4.47
C VAL A 59 -16.03 17.32 -5.81
N ARG A 60 -14.92 17.93 -6.26
CA ARG A 60 -14.88 18.66 -7.54
C ARG A 60 -14.77 17.74 -8.75
N ASN A 61 -14.24 16.53 -8.56
CA ASN A 61 -14.01 15.54 -9.60
C ASN A 61 -14.68 14.22 -9.18
N PRO A 62 -16.02 14.14 -9.24
CA PRO A 62 -16.76 12.98 -8.75
C PRO A 62 -16.60 11.75 -9.64
N LEU A 63 -16.03 11.89 -10.83
CA LEU A 63 -15.86 10.82 -11.81
C LEU A 63 -14.39 10.44 -12.02
N CYS A 64 -14.13 9.15 -12.23
CA CYS A 64 -12.81 8.63 -12.53
C CYS A 64 -12.30 9.16 -13.87
N ARG A 65 -11.13 9.81 -13.85
CA ARG A 65 -10.53 10.44 -15.04
C ARG A 65 -10.12 9.42 -16.10
N GLU A 66 -9.62 8.25 -15.71
CA GLU A 66 -9.24 7.21 -16.67
C GLU A 66 -10.48 6.56 -17.29
N CYS A 67 -11.51 6.25 -16.51
CA CYS A 67 -12.77 5.74 -17.04
C CYS A 67 -13.45 6.75 -17.98
N GLN A 68 -13.39 8.05 -17.68
CA GLN A 68 -13.91 9.08 -18.57
C GLN A 68 -13.23 9.09 -19.94
N LYS A 69 -11.91 8.83 -20.02
CA LYS A 69 -11.20 8.72 -21.31
C LYS A 69 -11.73 7.56 -22.16
N GLU A 70 -12.21 6.51 -21.51
CA GLU A 70 -12.84 5.35 -22.15
C GLU A 70 -14.35 5.53 -22.38
N GLY A 71 -14.92 6.71 -22.11
CA GLY A 71 -16.35 6.99 -22.25
C GLY A 71 -17.22 6.37 -21.14
N LYS A 72 -16.64 5.91 -20.03
CA LYS A 72 -17.35 5.29 -18.91
C LYS A 72 -17.63 6.29 -17.79
N THR A 73 -18.84 6.27 -17.26
CA THR A 73 -19.25 7.10 -16.11
C THR A 73 -19.12 6.32 -14.81
N VAL A 74 -17.92 6.35 -14.21
CA VAL A 74 -17.59 5.66 -12.95
C VAL A 74 -17.22 6.69 -11.89
N ALA A 75 -17.72 6.52 -10.66
CA ALA A 75 -17.40 7.40 -9.55
C ALA A 75 -15.91 7.30 -9.17
N ALA A 76 -15.28 8.42 -8.84
CA ALA A 76 -13.91 8.45 -8.32
C ALA A 76 -13.88 8.09 -6.82
N ASP A 77 -13.08 7.10 -6.46
CA ASP A 77 -12.87 6.62 -5.10
C ASP A 77 -11.45 6.92 -4.58
N VAL A 78 -10.48 7.03 -5.49
CA VAL A 78 -9.07 7.30 -5.22
C VAL A 78 -8.58 8.56 -5.92
N VAL A 79 -7.52 9.15 -5.35
CA VAL A 79 -6.76 10.24 -5.96
C VAL A 79 -5.33 9.80 -6.01
N ASP A 80 -4.78 9.76 -7.22
CA ASP A 80 -3.39 9.43 -7.44
C ASP A 80 -2.58 10.65 -7.86
N HIS A 81 -1.28 10.62 -7.60
CA HIS A 81 -0.38 11.68 -8.01
C HIS A 81 0.04 11.47 -9.47
N ILE A 82 -0.14 12.48 -10.32
CA ILE A 82 0.31 12.42 -11.73
C ILE A 82 1.85 12.36 -11.79
N ALA A 83 2.52 13.20 -11.00
CA ALA A 83 3.96 13.15 -10.82
C ALA A 83 4.26 12.45 -9.48
N PRO A 84 4.97 11.30 -9.47
CA PRO A 84 5.26 10.59 -8.24
C PRO A 84 6.22 11.40 -7.36
N HIS A 85 5.94 11.46 -6.05
CA HIS A 85 6.80 12.13 -5.07
C HIS A 85 8.21 11.51 -4.94
N LYS A 86 8.39 10.28 -5.41
CA LYS A 86 9.69 9.60 -5.47
C LYS A 86 10.04 9.35 -6.94
N GLY A 87 10.73 10.30 -7.53
CA GLY A 87 11.29 10.27 -8.88
C GLY A 87 12.55 11.12 -8.96
N ASN A 88 13.57 10.74 -8.18
CA ASN A 88 15.00 10.88 -8.50
C ASN A 88 15.60 9.49 -8.34
#